data_AF-A0A7C7NLY2-F1
#
_entry.id   AF-A0A7C7NLY2-F1
#
_cell.length_a   1.000
_cell.length_b   1.000
_cell.length_c   1.000
_cell.angle_alpha   90.00
_cell.angle_beta   90.00
_cell.angle_gamma   90.00
#
_symmetry.space_group_name_H-M   'P 1'
#
loop_
_entity.id
_entity.type
_entity.pdbx_description
1 polymer ?
#
loop_
_entity_poly.entity_id
_entity_poly.type
_entity_poly.pdbx_seq_one_letter_code
_entity_poly.pdbx_strand_id
1 'polypeptide(L)'
;MFNIQYIISAFSMLFIAIGVYGQGTHVAVDWNENVLEAIRNDYARPTVHARNLLHSSIIMYDCWAAYDTTSSQQYLLGNTINGYTCDFDSSNFVIPASLIERRAAQDIAMSYGVYRLIKHRYMSSPQVASTMANISMQMAIQGLDTLVISTDYLNHGPAALGNYIAEQMIAFGMQDGANEGGDYASTCYTAVNPNILPEDPGTSGIIDPNHWQPIELSLSIDQSGEIVTEVPPFLGPEWGDVFGFALRDSNLTAVMRDTCLYNTYHNPGPPVYLDTTIASSFDESFYKWGFGLVINWSGHLDPSDGVMWDVGPGSLKYDGETPPVEDFA
;
A
#
# COMPACT_ATOMS: atom_id res chain seq x y z
N MET A 1 80.15 5.44 32.80
CA MET A 1 78.82 6.00 32.51
C MET A 1 77.97 4.88 31.95
N PHE A 2 77.18 4.23 32.80
CA PHE A 2 76.21 3.20 32.42
C PHE A 2 74.84 3.88 32.31
N ASN A 3 74.19 3.80 31.15
CA ASN A 3 72.81 4.26 30.98
C ASN A 3 71.89 3.02 30.94
N ILE A 4 71.05 2.91 31.95
CA ILE A 4 69.95 1.94 32.04
C ILE A 4 68.76 2.59 31.34
N GLN A 5 68.29 2.00 30.23
CA GLN A 5 67.00 2.33 29.65
C GLN A 5 65.98 1.30 30.11
N TYR A 6 64.98 1.77 30.87
CA TYR A 6 63.82 1.01 31.29
C TYR A 6 62.89 0.79 30.09
N ILE A 7 62.57 -0.46 29.77
CA ILE A 7 61.50 -0.82 28.84
C ILE A 7 60.20 -0.89 29.64
N ILE A 8 59.29 0.06 29.41
CA ILE A 8 57.91 0.01 29.90
C ILE A 8 57.09 -0.69 28.83
N SER A 9 56.67 -1.93 29.12
CA SER A 9 55.72 -2.68 28.28
C SER A 9 54.30 -2.18 28.57
N ALA A 10 53.69 -1.47 27.63
CA ALA A 10 52.28 -1.08 27.69
C ALA A 10 51.41 -2.21 27.13
N PHE A 11 50.69 -2.91 28.01
CA PHE A 11 49.71 -3.93 27.64
C PHE A 11 48.38 -3.22 27.33
N SER A 12 48.04 -3.08 26.05
CA SER A 12 46.73 -2.56 25.64
C SER A 12 45.69 -3.68 25.70
N MET A 13 44.80 -3.65 26.69
CA MET A 13 43.57 -4.46 26.69
C MET A 13 42.62 -3.92 25.62
N LEU A 14 42.46 -4.68 24.55
CA LEU A 14 41.39 -4.48 23.58
C LEU A 14 40.08 -4.93 24.24
N PHE A 15 39.25 -3.98 24.68
CA PHE A 15 37.86 -4.27 25.03
C PHE A 15 37.11 -4.55 23.73
N ILE A 16 36.83 -5.82 23.45
CA ILE A 16 35.81 -6.20 22.46
C ILE A 16 34.47 -5.80 23.09
N ALA A 17 33.88 -4.72 22.61
CA ALA A 17 32.49 -4.42 22.88
C ALA A 17 31.66 -5.52 22.24
N ILE A 18 31.23 -6.49 23.04
CA ILE A 18 30.15 -7.39 22.66
C ILE A 18 28.91 -6.50 22.63
N GLY A 19 28.57 -6.02 21.43
CA GLY A 19 27.27 -5.42 21.18
C GLY A 19 26.23 -6.46 21.52
N VAL A 20 25.55 -6.29 22.66
CA VAL A 20 24.29 -6.96 22.90
C VAL A 20 23.33 -6.34 21.90
N TYR A 21 23.09 -7.01 20.78
CA TYR A 21 21.97 -6.68 19.92
C TYR A 21 20.72 -6.86 20.78
N GLY A 22 20.13 -5.73 21.19
CA GLY A 22 18.77 -5.71 21.73
C GLY A 22 17.84 -6.42 20.76
N GLN A 23 16.75 -7.02 21.26
CA GLN A 23 15.75 -7.78 20.49
C GLN A 23 15.65 -7.27 19.04
N GLY A 24 16.27 -7.99 18.11
CA GLY A 24 16.41 -7.54 16.73
C GLY A 24 15.03 -7.32 16.12
N THR A 25 14.89 -6.27 15.31
CA THR A 25 13.73 -6.13 14.44
C THR A 25 13.60 -7.40 13.61
N HIS A 26 12.39 -7.97 13.55
CA HIS A 26 12.12 -9.15 12.73
C HIS A 26 12.29 -8.75 11.26
N VAL A 27 12.83 -9.64 10.40
CA VAL A 27 13.08 -9.30 8.99
C VAL A 27 11.82 -8.78 8.28
N ALA A 28 10.66 -9.27 8.69
CA ALA A 28 9.35 -8.82 8.22
C ALA A 28 9.07 -7.34 8.52
N VAL A 29 9.55 -6.81 9.67
CA VAL A 29 9.45 -5.38 10.00
C VAL A 29 10.32 -4.59 9.03
N ASP A 30 11.57 -5.00 8.83
CA ASP A 30 12.47 -4.27 7.92
C ASP A 30 11.94 -4.26 6.48
N TRP A 31 11.36 -5.38 6.01
CA TRP A 31 10.72 -5.43 4.69
C TRP A 31 9.43 -4.64 4.62
N ASN A 32 8.63 -4.60 5.69
CA ASN A 32 7.46 -3.73 5.75
C ASN A 32 7.86 -2.26 5.61
N GLU A 33 8.91 -1.81 6.31
CA GLU A 33 9.45 -0.46 6.15
C GLU A 33 9.91 -0.18 4.71
N ASN A 34 10.55 -1.15 4.04
CA ASN A 34 10.92 -1.02 2.64
C ASN A 34 9.70 -0.92 1.70
N VAL A 35 8.60 -1.64 1.98
CA VAL A 35 7.34 -1.49 1.22
C VAL A 35 6.72 -0.12 1.46
N LEU A 36 6.68 0.36 2.71
CA LEU A 36 6.17 1.69 3.05
C LEU A 36 7.01 2.80 2.40
N GLU A 37 8.33 2.62 2.38
CA GLU A 37 9.22 3.56 1.71
C GLU A 37 9.03 3.53 0.20
N ALA A 38 8.81 2.37 -0.41
CA ALA A 38 8.44 2.29 -1.83
C ALA A 38 7.12 3.03 -2.13
N ILE A 39 6.13 2.97 -1.23
CA ILE A 39 4.87 3.72 -1.34
C ILE A 39 5.11 5.24 -1.30
N ARG A 40 5.97 5.74 -0.40
CA ARG A 40 6.32 7.18 -0.32
C ARG A 40 7.03 7.67 -1.57
N ASN A 41 7.77 6.78 -2.24
CA ASN A 41 8.52 7.04 -3.47
C ASN A 41 7.65 6.90 -4.74
N ASP A 42 6.34 6.68 -4.60
CA ASP A 42 5.40 6.44 -5.70
C ASP A 42 4.26 7.47 -5.75
N TYR A 43 3.50 7.49 -6.84
CA TYR A 43 2.29 8.30 -6.97
C TYR A 43 1.26 7.98 -5.88
N ALA A 44 0.38 8.95 -5.58
CA ALA A 44 -0.73 8.77 -4.66
C ALA A 44 -1.79 7.81 -5.23
N ARG A 45 -1.63 6.50 -4.99
CA ARG A 45 -2.52 5.43 -5.46
C ARG A 45 -3.01 4.54 -4.31
N PRO A 46 -3.82 5.04 -3.37
CA PRO A 46 -4.16 4.33 -2.13
C PRO A 46 -4.67 2.90 -2.31
N THR A 47 -5.49 2.64 -3.34
CA THR A 47 -6.03 1.30 -3.63
C THR A 47 -4.95 0.32 -4.07
N VAL A 48 -4.05 0.74 -4.97
CA VAL A 48 -2.88 -0.02 -5.41
C VAL A 48 -1.93 -0.29 -4.25
N HIS A 49 -1.68 0.72 -3.41
CA HIS A 49 -0.80 0.62 -2.24
C HIS A 49 -1.32 -0.35 -1.19
N ALA A 50 -2.62 -0.28 -0.86
CA ALA A 50 -3.26 -1.22 0.05
C ALA A 50 -3.15 -2.67 -0.44
N ARG A 51 -3.33 -2.88 -1.76
CA ARG A 51 -3.15 -4.19 -2.40
C ARG A 51 -1.69 -4.67 -2.34
N ASN A 52 -0.72 -3.79 -2.60
CA ASN A 52 0.71 -4.13 -2.47
C ASN A 52 1.09 -4.53 -1.04
N LEU A 53 0.52 -3.85 -0.02
CA LEU A 53 0.69 -4.21 1.39
C LEU A 53 0.08 -5.57 1.73
N LEU A 54 -1.10 -5.87 1.19
CA LEU A 54 -1.72 -7.19 1.34
C LEU A 54 -0.83 -8.27 0.71
N HIS A 55 -0.40 -8.07 -0.53
CA HIS A 55 0.39 -9.04 -1.28
C HIS A 55 1.76 -9.29 -0.62
N SER A 56 2.44 -8.25 -0.14
CA SER A 56 3.70 -8.41 0.60
C SER A 56 3.49 -9.15 1.93
N SER A 57 2.38 -8.87 2.63
CA SER A 57 2.03 -9.57 3.87
C SER A 57 1.76 -11.06 3.64
N ILE A 58 1.04 -11.41 2.57
CA ILE A 58 0.81 -12.80 2.17
C ILE A 58 2.13 -13.48 1.85
N ILE A 59 3.01 -12.86 1.05
CA ILE A 59 4.33 -13.43 0.74
C ILE A 59 5.11 -13.72 2.03
N MET A 60 5.20 -12.74 2.95
CA MET A 60 5.93 -12.93 4.20
C MET A 60 5.32 -14.04 5.04
N TYR A 61 3.99 -14.08 5.15
CA TYR A 61 3.27 -15.10 5.90
C TYR A 61 3.46 -16.50 5.33
N ASP A 62 3.34 -16.66 4.01
CA ASP A 62 3.48 -17.96 3.35
C ASP A 62 4.93 -18.47 3.39
N CYS A 63 5.92 -17.58 3.25
CA CYS A 63 7.34 -17.91 3.48
C CYS A 63 7.56 -18.44 4.91
N TRP A 64 6.92 -17.82 5.90
CA TRP A 64 7.02 -18.28 7.29
C TRP A 64 6.32 -19.63 7.49
N ALA A 65 5.07 -19.73 7.03
CA ALA A 65 4.20 -20.88 7.23
C ALA A 65 4.70 -22.13 6.50
N ALA A 66 5.40 -21.99 5.36
CA ALA A 66 6.02 -23.11 4.65
C ALA A 66 7.02 -23.90 5.51
N TYR A 67 7.70 -23.24 6.46
CA TYR A 67 8.66 -23.87 7.38
C TYR A 67 8.10 -24.10 8.78
N ASP A 68 6.85 -23.71 9.03
CA ASP A 68 6.21 -23.93 10.33
C ASP A 68 5.90 -25.43 10.51
N THR A 69 6.18 -25.95 11.71
CA THR A 69 5.92 -27.36 12.06
C THR A 69 4.75 -27.50 13.02
N THR A 70 3.94 -26.46 13.17
CA THR A 70 2.78 -26.46 14.05
C THR A 70 1.50 -26.70 13.24
N SER A 71 0.54 -25.78 13.28
CA SER A 71 -0.76 -25.89 12.61
C SER A 71 -1.02 -24.74 11.63
N SER A 72 0.00 -23.96 11.27
CA SER A 72 -0.18 -22.83 10.37
C SER A 72 -0.56 -23.32 8.98
N GLN A 73 -1.47 -22.61 8.33
CA GLN A 73 -1.87 -22.86 6.96
C GLN A 73 -1.42 -21.68 6.13
N GLN A 74 -0.81 -21.95 4.98
CA GLN A 74 -0.47 -20.92 4.01
C GLN A 74 -1.76 -20.28 3.48
N TYR A 75 -1.67 -19.03 3.01
CA TYR A 75 -2.75 -18.34 2.33
C TYR A 75 -2.76 -18.70 0.84
N LEU A 76 -1.74 -18.33 0.09
CA LEU A 76 -1.64 -18.57 -1.36
C LEU A 76 -0.96 -19.91 -1.65
N LEU A 77 0.22 -20.15 -1.08
CA LEU A 77 1.07 -21.31 -1.37
C LEU A 77 0.35 -22.65 -1.08
N GLY A 78 0.20 -23.50 -2.08
CA GLY A 78 -0.49 -24.80 -1.97
C GLY A 78 -2.02 -24.72 -2.03
N ASN A 79 -2.59 -23.52 -2.21
CA ASN A 79 -4.03 -23.28 -2.20
C ASN A 79 -4.54 -22.78 -3.55
N THR A 80 -5.87 -22.81 -3.67
CA THR A 80 -6.60 -22.16 -4.78
C THR A 80 -7.43 -21.01 -4.25
N ILE A 81 -7.19 -19.80 -4.75
CA ILE A 81 -7.89 -18.57 -4.38
C ILE A 81 -8.48 -17.95 -5.63
N ASN A 82 -9.80 -17.71 -5.64
CA ASN A 82 -10.50 -17.07 -6.75
C ASN A 82 -10.16 -17.68 -8.13
N GLY A 83 -10.02 -19.00 -8.18
CA GLY A 83 -9.70 -19.75 -9.40
C GLY A 83 -8.21 -19.78 -9.80
N TYR A 84 -7.33 -19.10 -9.06
CA TYR A 84 -5.88 -19.22 -9.22
C TYR A 84 -5.31 -20.27 -8.27
N THR A 85 -4.54 -21.22 -8.78
CA THR A 85 -3.87 -22.25 -7.98
C THR A 85 -2.38 -21.98 -7.92
N CYS A 86 -1.83 -21.94 -6.71
CA CYS A 86 -0.39 -21.88 -6.45
C CYS A 86 0.07 -23.27 -5.96
N ASP A 87 0.71 -24.04 -6.83
CA ASP A 87 1.09 -25.42 -6.50
C ASP A 87 2.22 -25.46 -5.46
N PHE A 88 2.12 -26.39 -4.51
CA PHE A 88 3.17 -26.61 -3.51
C PHE A 88 3.38 -28.10 -3.23
N ASP A 89 4.55 -28.60 -3.59
CA ASP A 89 4.95 -29.98 -3.29
C ASP A 89 5.48 -30.06 -1.85
N SER A 90 4.55 -29.98 -0.89
CA SER A 90 4.84 -30.11 0.53
C SER A 90 5.42 -31.48 0.91
N SER A 91 5.22 -32.50 0.07
CA SER A 91 5.69 -33.86 0.33
C SER A 91 7.21 -34.02 0.12
N ASN A 92 7.75 -33.28 -0.84
CA ASN A 92 9.19 -33.26 -1.13
C ASN A 92 9.90 -32.01 -0.57
N PHE A 93 9.15 -31.07 0.02
CA PHE A 93 9.71 -29.88 0.63
C PHE A 93 10.42 -30.20 1.95
N VAL A 94 11.70 -29.81 2.04
CA VAL A 94 12.53 -30.09 3.22
C VAL A 94 12.45 -28.96 4.23
N ILE A 95 11.89 -29.25 5.40
CA ILE A 95 11.89 -28.34 6.55
C ILE A 95 13.11 -28.66 7.45
N PRO A 96 14.01 -27.70 7.71
CA PRO A 96 15.14 -27.93 8.61
C PRO A 96 14.70 -28.38 10.01
N ALA A 97 15.43 -29.30 10.64
CA ALA A 97 15.09 -29.78 11.98
C ALA A 97 15.45 -28.76 13.07
N SER A 98 16.55 -28.02 12.87
CA SER A 98 17.02 -27.00 13.81
C SER A 98 16.11 -25.77 13.77
N LEU A 99 15.71 -25.27 14.95
CA LEU A 99 14.95 -24.02 15.05
C LEU A 99 15.72 -22.82 14.45
N ILE A 100 17.06 -22.82 14.59
CA ILE A 100 17.91 -21.75 14.06
C ILE A 100 17.91 -21.78 12.53
N GLU A 101 18.06 -22.96 11.94
CA GLU A 101 18.04 -23.13 10.48
C GLU A 101 16.67 -22.84 9.88
N ARG A 102 15.58 -23.20 10.57
CA ARG A 102 14.23 -22.84 10.15
C ARG A 102 14.01 -21.35 10.14
N ARG A 103 14.39 -20.64 11.20
CA ARG A 103 14.30 -19.17 11.25
C ARG A 103 15.10 -18.53 10.12
N ALA A 104 16.33 -18.98 9.90
CA ALA A 104 17.14 -18.50 8.79
C ALA A 104 16.48 -18.75 7.43
N ALA A 105 15.85 -19.92 7.23
CA ALA A 105 15.14 -20.25 6.00
C ALA A 105 13.90 -19.36 5.79
N GLN A 106 13.13 -19.11 6.85
CA GLN A 106 12.00 -18.18 6.85
C GLN A 106 12.47 -16.77 6.47
N ASP A 107 13.53 -16.29 7.13
CA ASP A 107 14.02 -14.93 6.93
C ASP A 107 14.52 -14.73 5.49
N ILE A 108 15.31 -15.68 4.98
CA ILE A 108 15.80 -15.65 3.59
C ILE A 108 14.62 -15.68 2.60
N ALA A 109 13.65 -16.58 2.80
CA ALA A 109 12.51 -16.70 1.89
C ALA A 109 11.66 -15.41 1.88
N MET A 110 11.39 -14.80 3.04
CA MET A 110 10.71 -13.50 3.11
C MET A 110 11.46 -12.44 2.31
N SER A 111 12.78 -12.37 2.47
CA SER A 111 13.60 -11.35 1.82
C SER A 111 13.57 -11.42 0.32
N TYR A 112 13.79 -12.60 -0.27
CA TYR A 112 13.71 -12.75 -1.72
C TYR A 112 12.29 -12.51 -2.25
N GLY A 113 11.28 -12.95 -1.51
CA GLY A 113 9.88 -12.76 -1.91
C GLY A 113 9.48 -11.28 -1.98
N VAL A 114 9.71 -10.53 -0.90
CA VAL A 114 9.34 -9.10 -0.85
C VAL A 114 10.25 -8.28 -1.77
N TYR A 115 11.55 -8.58 -1.85
CA TYR A 115 12.47 -7.94 -2.81
C TYR A 115 11.93 -8.03 -4.24
N ARG A 116 11.54 -9.24 -4.68
CA ARG A 116 11.02 -9.46 -6.04
C ARG A 116 9.68 -8.76 -6.26
N LEU A 117 8.79 -8.76 -5.27
CA LEU A 117 7.52 -8.04 -5.36
C LEU A 117 7.75 -6.52 -5.49
N ILE A 118 8.55 -5.90 -4.62
CA ILE A 118 8.82 -4.45 -4.70
C ILE A 118 9.44 -4.11 -6.05
N LYS A 119 10.43 -4.90 -6.50
CA LYS A 119 11.09 -4.69 -7.78
C LYS A 119 10.11 -4.68 -8.95
N HIS A 120 9.10 -5.56 -8.93
CA HIS A 120 8.07 -5.62 -9.95
C HIS A 120 7.09 -4.45 -9.86
N ARG A 121 6.55 -4.18 -8.65
CA ARG A 121 5.45 -3.24 -8.42
C ARG A 121 5.82 -1.77 -8.58
N TYR A 122 7.04 -1.43 -8.23
CA TYR A 122 7.52 -0.05 -8.20
C TYR A 122 8.54 0.24 -9.30
N MET A 123 8.62 -0.61 -10.34
CA MET A 123 9.55 -0.39 -11.46
C MET A 123 9.25 0.88 -12.27
N SER A 124 8.01 1.35 -12.21
CA SER A 124 7.52 2.54 -12.91
C SER A 124 7.20 3.70 -11.97
N SER A 125 7.62 3.64 -10.69
CA SER A 125 7.41 4.76 -9.77
C SER A 125 8.32 5.95 -10.10
N PRO A 126 7.92 7.20 -9.78
CA PRO A 126 8.73 8.40 -9.99
C PRO A 126 10.13 8.29 -9.39
N GLN A 127 10.24 7.79 -8.15
CA GLN A 127 11.51 7.66 -7.45
C GLN A 127 12.05 6.22 -7.44
N VAL A 128 11.85 5.47 -8.54
CA VAL A 128 12.30 4.07 -8.67
C VAL A 128 13.78 3.88 -8.31
N ALA A 129 14.67 4.82 -8.65
CA ALA A 129 16.08 4.73 -8.32
C ALA A 129 16.33 4.66 -6.79
N SER A 130 15.59 5.47 -6.02
CA SER A 130 15.62 5.46 -4.55
C SER A 130 15.10 4.11 -4.02
N THR A 131 13.94 3.67 -4.52
CA THR A 131 13.36 2.37 -4.15
C THR A 131 14.31 1.20 -4.41
N MET A 132 14.93 1.14 -5.60
CA MET A 132 15.86 0.07 -5.98
C MET A 132 17.15 0.10 -5.13
N ALA A 133 17.64 1.28 -4.78
CA ALA A 133 18.78 1.44 -3.88
C ALA A 133 18.46 0.92 -2.47
N ASN A 134 17.29 1.26 -1.92
CA ASN A 134 16.86 0.84 -0.59
C ASN A 134 16.75 -0.68 -0.48
N ILE A 135 16.03 -1.33 -1.40
CA ILE A 135 15.88 -2.80 -1.36
C ILE A 135 17.20 -3.54 -1.64
N SER A 136 18.09 -2.98 -2.45
CA SER A 136 19.41 -3.56 -2.70
C SER A 136 20.31 -3.42 -1.47
N MET A 137 20.24 -2.30 -0.77
CA MET A 137 20.93 -2.10 0.51
C MET A 137 20.41 -3.07 1.56
N GLN A 138 19.10 -3.29 1.63
CA GLN A 138 18.49 -4.25 2.56
C GLN A 138 18.99 -5.68 2.31
N MET A 139 19.06 -6.11 1.05
CA MET A 139 19.64 -7.41 0.69
C MET A 139 21.13 -7.50 1.09
N ALA A 140 21.90 -6.43 0.86
CA ALA A 140 23.31 -6.38 1.22
C ALA A 140 23.55 -6.43 2.75
N ILE A 141 22.73 -5.74 3.54
CA ILE A 141 22.77 -5.78 5.02
C ILE A 141 22.56 -7.21 5.53
N GLN A 142 21.71 -7.98 4.86
CA GLN A 142 21.42 -9.38 5.19
C GLN A 142 22.42 -10.38 4.56
N GLY A 143 23.38 -9.90 3.76
CA GLY A 143 24.35 -10.74 3.07
C GLY A 143 23.75 -11.60 1.95
N LEU A 144 22.64 -11.17 1.36
CA LEU A 144 21.91 -11.91 0.32
C LEU A 144 22.29 -11.42 -1.09
N ASP A 145 22.46 -12.37 -2.02
CA ASP A 145 22.83 -12.10 -3.41
C ASP A 145 21.60 -11.89 -4.30
N THR A 146 21.41 -10.65 -4.76
CA THR A 146 20.31 -10.27 -5.67
C THR A 146 20.34 -10.98 -7.04
N LEU A 147 21.42 -11.67 -7.40
CA LEU A 147 21.52 -12.47 -8.62
C LEU A 147 20.85 -13.85 -8.50
N VAL A 148 20.46 -14.27 -7.30
CA VAL A 148 19.70 -15.51 -7.09
C VAL A 148 18.24 -15.31 -7.53
N ILE A 149 17.90 -15.84 -8.71
CA ILE A 149 16.58 -15.71 -9.34
C ILE A 149 15.82 -17.03 -9.49
N SER A 150 16.41 -18.15 -9.07
CA SER A 150 15.76 -19.46 -9.17
C SER A 150 14.42 -19.47 -8.45
N THR A 151 13.44 -20.19 -8.99
CA THR A 151 12.15 -20.52 -8.34
C THR A 151 12.00 -22.01 -8.01
N ASP A 152 13.04 -22.82 -8.28
CA ASP A 152 13.08 -24.23 -7.88
C ASP A 152 13.35 -24.36 -6.37
N TYR A 153 12.27 -24.24 -5.60
CA TYR A 153 12.30 -24.27 -4.13
C TYR A 153 12.62 -25.65 -3.54
N LEU A 154 12.52 -26.71 -4.34
CA LEU A 154 12.86 -28.07 -3.90
C LEU A 154 14.37 -28.28 -3.89
N ASN A 155 15.09 -27.70 -4.86
CA ASN A 155 16.53 -27.95 -5.02
C ASN A 155 17.42 -26.76 -4.63
N HIS A 156 16.90 -25.52 -4.67
CA HIS A 156 17.71 -24.31 -4.50
C HIS A 156 17.39 -23.52 -3.21
N GLY A 157 16.67 -24.13 -2.27
CA GLY A 157 16.54 -23.66 -0.89
C GLY A 157 15.62 -22.44 -0.70
N PRO A 158 15.72 -21.75 0.46
CA PRO A 158 14.75 -20.73 0.88
C PRO A 158 14.70 -19.51 -0.04
N ALA A 159 15.82 -19.10 -0.65
CA ALA A 159 15.84 -18.01 -1.61
C ALA A 159 14.93 -18.33 -2.82
N ALA A 160 14.97 -19.57 -3.29
CA ALA A 160 14.15 -20.02 -4.38
C ALA A 160 12.67 -20.14 -4.02
N LEU A 161 12.35 -20.51 -2.76
CA LEU A 161 10.97 -20.44 -2.26
C LEU A 161 10.44 -19.01 -2.27
N GLY A 162 11.20 -18.05 -1.73
CA GLY A 162 10.80 -16.63 -1.74
C GLY A 162 10.53 -16.12 -3.15
N ASN A 163 11.46 -16.37 -4.08
CA ASN A 163 11.29 -16.03 -5.49
C ASN A 163 10.05 -16.70 -6.10
N TYR A 164 9.79 -17.98 -5.80
CA TYR A 164 8.62 -18.71 -6.30
C TYR A 164 7.32 -18.08 -5.80
N ILE A 165 7.17 -17.85 -4.50
CA ILE A 165 5.95 -17.26 -3.93
C ILE A 165 5.71 -15.86 -4.52
N ALA A 166 6.76 -15.04 -4.70
CA ALA A 166 6.62 -13.76 -5.38
C ALA A 166 6.21 -13.88 -6.84
N GLU A 167 6.71 -14.89 -7.57
CA GLU A 167 6.24 -15.19 -8.93
C GLU A 167 4.73 -15.45 -8.95
N GLN A 168 4.28 -16.31 -8.06
CA GLN A 168 2.89 -16.75 -7.99
C GLN A 168 1.99 -15.59 -7.55
N MET A 169 2.45 -14.75 -6.62
CA MET A 169 1.73 -13.56 -6.19
C MET A 169 1.64 -12.51 -7.31
N ILE A 170 2.70 -12.31 -8.08
CA ILE A 170 2.68 -11.42 -9.25
C ILE A 170 1.71 -11.96 -10.30
N ALA A 171 1.78 -13.26 -10.62
CA ALA A 171 0.89 -13.89 -11.58
C ALA A 171 -0.59 -13.83 -11.15
N PHE A 172 -0.87 -14.12 -9.88
CA PHE A 172 -2.20 -13.92 -9.28
C PHE A 172 -2.67 -12.47 -9.48
N GLY A 173 -1.81 -11.51 -9.15
CA GLY A 173 -2.12 -10.09 -9.26
C GLY A 173 -2.37 -9.59 -10.69
N MET A 174 -1.83 -10.26 -11.71
CA MET A 174 -2.10 -9.89 -13.11
C MET A 174 -3.53 -10.21 -13.57
N GLN A 175 -4.28 -11.02 -12.79
CA GLN A 175 -5.62 -11.50 -13.15
C GLN A 175 -6.65 -11.31 -12.02
N ASP A 176 -6.33 -10.52 -11.00
CA ASP A 176 -7.19 -10.34 -9.82
C ASP A 176 -8.22 -9.21 -9.96
N GLY A 177 -8.37 -8.65 -11.16
CA GLY A 177 -9.28 -7.53 -11.45
C GLY A 177 -8.64 -6.15 -11.38
N ALA A 178 -7.40 -5.99 -10.88
CA ALA A 178 -6.79 -4.67 -10.69
C ALA A 178 -6.34 -3.98 -11.99
N ASN A 179 -6.36 -4.67 -13.13
CA ASN A 179 -5.82 -4.19 -14.41
C ASN A 179 -4.37 -3.69 -14.32
N GLU A 180 -3.54 -4.40 -13.56
CA GLU A 180 -2.13 -4.03 -13.36
C GLU A 180 -1.34 -3.87 -14.67
N GLY A 181 -1.57 -4.75 -15.65
CA GLY A 181 -0.90 -4.66 -16.96
C GLY A 181 -1.31 -3.43 -17.77
N GLY A 182 -2.46 -2.83 -17.46
CA GLY A 182 -2.92 -1.55 -18.00
C GLY A 182 -2.64 -0.37 -17.08
N ASP A 183 -1.67 -0.49 -16.16
CA ASP A 183 -1.33 0.51 -15.14
C ASP A 183 -2.54 0.94 -14.29
N TYR A 184 -3.39 -0.03 -13.94
CA TYR A 184 -4.58 0.17 -13.11
C TYR A 184 -5.58 1.18 -13.71
N ALA A 185 -5.46 1.46 -15.00
CA ALA A 185 -6.33 2.40 -15.69
C ALA A 185 -7.77 1.89 -15.69
N SER A 186 -8.70 2.83 -15.56
CA SER A 186 -10.11 2.57 -15.78
C SER A 186 -10.32 2.09 -17.22
N THR A 187 -11.20 1.10 -17.38
CA THR A 187 -11.51 0.52 -18.69
C THR A 187 -12.89 0.91 -19.20
N CYS A 188 -13.73 1.49 -18.33
CA CYS A 188 -15.11 1.82 -18.66
C CYS A 188 -15.50 3.24 -18.24
N TYR A 189 -15.08 3.71 -17.06
CA TYR A 189 -15.44 5.05 -16.59
C TYR A 189 -14.79 6.16 -17.42
N THR A 190 -15.56 7.19 -17.73
CA THR A 190 -15.06 8.45 -18.29
C THR A 190 -15.80 9.62 -17.65
N ALA A 191 -15.08 10.68 -17.30
CA ALA A 191 -15.69 11.87 -16.72
C ALA A 191 -16.58 12.58 -17.75
N VAL A 192 -17.79 12.96 -17.35
CA VAL A 192 -18.72 13.72 -18.19
C VAL A 192 -18.42 15.22 -18.13
N ASN A 193 -17.98 15.71 -16.97
CA ASN A 193 -17.69 17.13 -16.79
C ASN A 193 -16.28 17.48 -17.30
N PRO A 194 -16.11 18.66 -17.90
CA PRO A 194 -14.78 19.20 -18.19
C PRO A 194 -14.03 19.48 -16.88
N ASN A 195 -12.70 19.51 -16.91
CA ASN A 195 -11.91 19.83 -15.73
C ASN A 195 -12.30 21.20 -15.14
N ILE A 196 -12.31 21.32 -13.82
CA ILE A 196 -12.39 22.60 -13.14
C ILE A 196 -10.97 23.14 -12.93
N LEU A 197 -10.77 24.42 -13.23
CA LEU A 197 -9.59 25.18 -12.85
C LEU A 197 -9.95 26.06 -11.66
N PRO A 198 -9.57 25.71 -10.42
CA PRO A 198 -9.93 26.49 -9.22
C PRO A 198 -9.42 27.94 -9.24
N GLU A 199 -8.44 28.22 -10.09
CA GLU A 199 -7.82 29.53 -10.32
C GLU A 199 -8.76 30.49 -11.07
N ASP A 200 -9.68 29.93 -11.85
CA ASP A 200 -10.65 30.65 -12.65
C ASP A 200 -12.03 30.66 -11.96
N PRO A 201 -12.69 31.83 -11.83
CA PRO A 201 -14.02 31.88 -11.23
C PRO A 201 -15.06 31.06 -12.01
N GLY A 202 -15.88 30.30 -11.28
CA GLY A 202 -17.00 29.54 -11.82
C GLY A 202 -16.74 28.03 -11.88
N THR A 203 -17.55 27.31 -12.65
CA THR A 203 -17.51 25.84 -12.74
C THR A 203 -16.82 25.33 -14.00
N SER A 204 -16.15 26.20 -14.75
CA SER A 204 -15.48 25.86 -16.02
C SER A 204 -16.40 25.15 -17.03
N GLY A 205 -17.69 25.50 -17.06
CA GLY A 205 -18.65 24.94 -18.02
C GLY A 205 -19.18 23.56 -17.66
N ILE A 206 -19.37 23.28 -16.37
CA ILE A 206 -19.97 22.02 -15.86
C ILE A 206 -21.21 21.60 -16.67
N ILE A 207 -21.27 20.32 -17.03
CA ILE A 207 -22.36 19.75 -17.84
C ILE A 207 -23.43 19.15 -16.94
N ASP A 208 -23.02 18.36 -15.94
CA ASP A 208 -23.91 17.74 -14.97
C ASP A 208 -23.38 17.91 -13.53
N PRO A 209 -24.03 18.72 -12.68
CA PRO A 209 -23.59 18.96 -11.30
C PRO A 209 -23.73 17.75 -10.37
N ASN A 210 -24.39 16.67 -10.80
CA ASN A 210 -24.48 15.41 -10.07
C ASN A 210 -23.36 14.42 -10.44
N HIS A 211 -22.38 14.86 -11.24
CA HIS A 211 -21.23 14.06 -11.66
C HIS A 211 -19.93 14.65 -11.15
N TRP A 212 -18.93 13.79 -10.93
CA TRP A 212 -17.59 14.22 -10.55
C TRP A 212 -16.98 15.12 -11.63
N GLN A 213 -16.30 16.17 -11.19
CA GLN A 213 -15.55 17.10 -12.03
C GLN A 213 -14.07 16.97 -11.67
N PRO A 214 -13.20 16.56 -12.62
CA PRO A 214 -11.76 16.47 -12.36
C PRO A 214 -11.18 17.86 -12.07
N ILE A 215 -10.19 17.92 -11.17
CA ILE A 215 -9.54 19.19 -10.80
C ILE A 215 -8.21 19.31 -11.54
N GLU A 216 -8.06 20.41 -12.28
CA GLU A 216 -6.83 20.79 -12.96
C GLU A 216 -6.18 21.96 -12.22
N LEU A 217 -4.91 21.80 -11.87
CA LEU A 217 -4.10 22.83 -11.21
C LEU A 217 -2.96 23.22 -12.17
N SER A 218 -2.67 24.51 -12.30
CA SER A 218 -1.51 25.00 -13.07
C SER A 218 -0.17 24.43 -12.57
N LEU A 219 -0.10 24.10 -11.29
CA LEU A 219 1.00 23.37 -10.68
C LEU A 219 0.43 22.33 -9.71
N SER A 220 0.68 21.05 -10.01
CA SER A 220 0.39 19.94 -9.11
C SER A 220 1.71 19.30 -8.67
N ILE A 221 1.83 19.01 -7.38
CA ILE A 221 2.98 18.32 -6.80
C ILE A 221 2.44 17.07 -6.11
N ASP A 222 2.98 15.90 -6.43
CA ASP A 222 2.57 14.65 -5.81
C ASP A 222 3.16 14.48 -4.39
N GLN A 223 2.79 13.39 -3.74
CA GLN A 223 3.27 13.07 -2.39
C GLN A 223 4.78 12.85 -2.30
N SER A 224 5.44 12.52 -3.42
CA SER A 224 6.89 12.37 -3.52
C SER A 224 7.61 13.70 -3.76
N GLY A 225 6.88 14.80 -3.97
CA GLY A 225 7.43 16.11 -4.28
C GLY A 225 7.70 16.33 -5.77
N GLU A 226 7.26 15.42 -6.64
CA GLU A 226 7.43 15.52 -8.09
C GLU A 226 6.29 16.32 -8.72
N ILE A 227 6.59 17.06 -9.79
CA ILE A 227 5.58 17.83 -10.51
C ILE A 227 4.72 16.87 -11.33
N VAL A 228 3.41 16.90 -11.11
CA VAL A 228 2.44 16.14 -11.90
C VAL A 228 2.01 16.99 -13.08
N THR A 229 2.28 16.49 -14.29
CA THR A 229 2.00 17.22 -15.55
C THR A 229 0.63 16.91 -16.13
N GLU A 230 -0.09 15.94 -15.57
CA GLU A 230 -1.39 15.48 -16.04
C GLU A 230 -2.44 15.59 -14.94
N VAL A 231 -3.69 15.81 -15.34
CA VAL A 231 -4.82 15.82 -14.42
C VAL A 231 -5.10 14.38 -13.99
N PRO A 232 -5.06 14.07 -12.68
CA PRO A 232 -5.33 12.71 -12.22
C PRO A 232 -6.74 12.26 -12.65
N PRO A 233 -6.87 11.06 -13.24
CA PRO A 233 -8.18 10.51 -13.56
C PRO A 233 -8.92 10.12 -12.27
N PHE A 234 -10.20 9.75 -12.41
CA PHE A 234 -10.89 9.11 -11.29
C PHE A 234 -10.18 7.79 -10.96
N LEU A 235 -9.63 7.70 -9.76
CA LEU A 235 -8.85 6.54 -9.30
C LEU A 235 -9.77 5.36 -8.99
N GLY A 236 -9.51 4.22 -9.66
CA GLY A 236 -10.10 2.92 -9.36
C GLY A 236 -11.64 2.84 -9.40
N PRO A 237 -12.35 3.39 -10.40
CA PRO A 237 -13.81 3.30 -10.44
C PRO A 237 -14.30 1.84 -10.55
N GLU A 238 -13.52 0.95 -11.17
CA GLU A 238 -13.79 -0.49 -11.23
C GLU A 238 -13.09 -1.30 -10.12
N TRP A 239 -12.54 -0.67 -9.08
CA TRP A 239 -11.75 -1.39 -8.06
C TRP A 239 -12.55 -2.41 -7.26
N GLY A 240 -13.89 -2.36 -7.31
CA GLY A 240 -14.74 -3.41 -6.74
C GLY A 240 -14.64 -4.77 -7.44
N ASP A 241 -14.04 -4.82 -8.63
CA ASP A 241 -13.71 -6.07 -9.33
C ASP A 241 -12.44 -6.73 -8.76
N VAL A 242 -11.65 -6.00 -7.98
CA VAL A 242 -10.42 -6.53 -7.39
C VAL A 242 -10.76 -7.55 -6.31
N PHE A 243 -10.11 -8.71 -6.38
CA PHE A 243 -10.26 -9.75 -5.37
C PHE A 243 -9.83 -9.28 -3.98
N GLY A 244 -10.81 -9.14 -3.08
CA GLY A 244 -10.58 -8.86 -1.66
C GLY A 244 -10.17 -10.11 -0.87
N PHE A 245 -9.83 -9.90 0.41
CA PHE A 245 -9.43 -11.00 1.33
C PHE A 245 -10.44 -11.26 2.46
N ALA A 246 -11.34 -10.32 2.75
CA ALA A 246 -12.25 -10.42 3.91
C ALA A 246 -13.71 -10.03 3.60
N LEU A 247 -13.97 -9.39 2.47
CA LEU A 247 -15.33 -9.02 2.07
C LEU A 247 -16.04 -10.24 1.50
N ARG A 248 -17.30 -10.41 1.90
CA ARG A 248 -18.15 -11.51 1.43
C ARG A 248 -18.99 -11.03 0.26
N ASP A 249 -19.25 -11.93 -0.69
CA ASP A 249 -20.14 -11.69 -1.83
C ASP A 249 -21.55 -11.23 -1.40
N SER A 250 -21.99 -11.61 -0.20
CA SER A 250 -23.27 -11.13 0.37
C SER A 250 -23.33 -9.61 0.57
N ASN A 251 -22.18 -8.94 0.63
CA ASN A 251 -22.07 -7.50 0.79
C ASN A 251 -21.88 -6.78 -0.56
N LEU A 252 -21.77 -7.53 -1.66
CA LEU A 252 -21.52 -7.00 -2.99
C LEU A 252 -22.83 -6.61 -3.67
N THR A 253 -22.88 -5.38 -4.15
CA THR A 253 -23.96 -4.88 -5.01
C THR A 253 -23.37 -4.51 -6.36
N ALA A 254 -23.92 -5.10 -7.43
CA ALA A 254 -23.54 -4.76 -8.79
C ALA A 254 -24.46 -3.64 -9.31
N VAL A 255 -23.89 -2.50 -9.69
CA VAL A 255 -24.59 -1.31 -10.13
C VAL A 255 -24.29 -1.08 -11.61
N MET A 256 -25.33 -1.13 -12.44
CA MET A 256 -25.22 -0.75 -13.85
C MET A 256 -25.34 0.76 -13.98
N ARG A 257 -24.37 1.37 -14.65
CA ARG A 257 -24.43 2.77 -15.09
C ARG A 257 -24.00 2.84 -16.55
N ASP A 258 -24.89 3.35 -17.38
CA ASP A 258 -24.78 3.31 -18.85
C ASP A 258 -24.53 1.87 -19.34
N THR A 259 -23.36 1.60 -19.93
CA THR A 259 -22.93 0.26 -20.37
C THR A 259 -21.94 -0.41 -19.43
N CYS A 260 -21.58 0.24 -18.32
CA CYS A 260 -20.58 -0.22 -17.37
C CYS A 260 -21.24 -0.87 -16.15
N LEU A 261 -20.73 -2.03 -15.74
CA LEU A 261 -21.10 -2.68 -14.47
C LEU A 261 -20.04 -2.31 -13.43
N TYR A 262 -20.49 -1.78 -12.28
CA TYR A 262 -19.63 -1.46 -11.16
C TYR A 262 -19.97 -2.33 -9.96
N ASN A 263 -18.99 -3.08 -9.48
CA ASN A 263 -19.09 -3.84 -8.25
C ASN A 263 -18.83 -2.92 -7.05
N THR A 264 -19.71 -2.91 -6.06
CA THR A 264 -19.58 -2.06 -4.87
C THR A 264 -19.95 -2.83 -3.62
N TYR A 265 -18.97 -3.04 -2.75
CA TYR A 265 -19.20 -3.64 -1.44
C TYR A 265 -19.77 -2.61 -0.47
N HIS A 266 -20.69 -3.05 0.40
CA HIS A 266 -21.35 -2.20 1.40
C HIS A 266 -21.97 -0.93 0.79
N ASN A 267 -22.59 -1.06 -0.39
CA ASN A 267 -23.17 0.06 -1.12
C ASN A 267 -24.24 0.78 -0.27
N PRO A 268 -24.02 2.06 0.12
CA PRO A 268 -24.97 2.82 0.95
C PRO A 268 -26.19 3.33 0.17
N GLY A 269 -26.23 3.11 -1.15
CA GLY A 269 -27.21 3.72 -2.05
C GLY A 269 -26.70 5.01 -2.68
N PRO A 270 -27.51 5.66 -3.53
CA PRO A 270 -27.12 6.88 -4.22
C PRO A 270 -26.93 8.06 -3.23
N PRO A 271 -26.04 9.01 -3.54
CA PRO A 271 -25.96 10.26 -2.79
C PRO A 271 -27.20 11.13 -3.01
N VAL A 272 -27.35 12.17 -2.20
CA VAL A 272 -28.34 13.22 -2.44
C VAL A 272 -27.94 14.03 -3.66
N TYR A 273 -28.82 14.07 -4.66
CA TYR A 273 -28.60 14.82 -5.90
C TYR A 273 -29.13 16.26 -5.82
N LEU A 274 -28.50 17.15 -6.58
CA LEU A 274 -29.04 18.46 -6.89
C LEU A 274 -30.19 18.31 -7.91
N ASP A 275 -31.36 18.88 -7.59
CA ASP A 275 -32.44 19.05 -8.56
C ASP A 275 -32.05 20.18 -9.54
N THR A 276 -31.83 19.80 -10.80
CA THR A 276 -31.47 20.72 -11.88
C THR A 276 -32.69 21.22 -12.67
N THR A 277 -33.88 20.74 -12.34
CA THR A 277 -35.14 21.05 -13.04
C THR A 277 -35.97 22.09 -12.29
N ILE A 278 -35.91 22.08 -10.96
CA ILE A 278 -36.65 23.00 -10.09
C ILE A 278 -35.65 23.83 -9.29
N ALA A 279 -35.77 25.15 -9.40
CA ALA A 279 -35.00 26.05 -8.56
C ALA A 279 -35.46 25.92 -7.10
N SER A 280 -34.56 25.47 -6.24
CA SER A 280 -34.76 25.39 -4.80
C SER A 280 -33.92 26.44 -4.06
N SER A 281 -34.37 26.87 -2.89
CA SER A 281 -33.53 27.62 -1.94
C SER A 281 -32.58 26.69 -1.18
N PHE A 282 -31.78 27.26 -0.28
CA PHE A 282 -30.79 26.53 0.52
C PHE A 282 -31.45 25.56 1.51
N ASP A 283 -32.54 25.99 2.15
CA ASP A 283 -33.27 25.20 3.16
C ASP A 283 -34.18 24.12 2.54
N GLU A 284 -34.40 24.19 1.22
CA GLU A 284 -35.23 23.25 0.46
C GLU A 284 -34.40 22.16 -0.24
N SER A 285 -33.07 22.25 -0.23
CA SER A 285 -32.18 21.28 -0.89
C SER A 285 -31.11 20.79 0.05
N PHE A 286 -31.21 19.51 0.42
CA PHE A 286 -30.19 18.83 1.21
C PHE A 286 -28.80 18.89 0.57
N TYR A 287 -28.72 18.89 -0.77
CA TYR A 287 -27.45 19.10 -1.48
C TYR A 287 -26.87 20.50 -1.17
N LYS A 288 -27.67 21.57 -1.35
CA LYS A 288 -27.21 22.94 -1.12
C LYS A 288 -26.86 23.16 0.35
N TRP A 289 -27.70 22.68 1.26
CA TRP A 289 -27.46 22.72 2.70
C TRP A 289 -26.13 22.07 3.08
N GLY A 290 -25.90 20.83 2.64
CA GLY A 290 -24.66 20.12 2.90
C GLY A 290 -23.44 20.79 2.27
N PHE A 291 -23.57 21.32 1.05
CA PHE A 291 -22.47 22.03 0.38
C PHE A 291 -22.08 23.32 1.11
N GLY A 292 -23.05 24.11 1.62
CA GLY A 292 -22.71 25.33 2.35
C GLY A 292 -22.14 25.08 3.75
N LEU A 293 -22.28 23.88 4.33
CA LEU A 293 -21.51 23.51 5.52
C LEU A 293 -20.00 23.56 5.24
N VAL A 294 -19.55 23.10 4.06
CA VAL A 294 -18.13 23.16 3.67
C VAL A 294 -17.63 24.60 3.69
N ILE A 295 -18.41 25.53 3.13
CA ILE A 295 -18.08 26.96 3.13
C ILE A 295 -18.07 27.52 4.56
N ASN A 296 -19.07 27.18 5.37
CA ASN A 296 -19.18 27.68 6.75
C ASN A 296 -18.00 27.20 7.62
N TRP A 297 -17.66 25.91 7.56
CA TRP A 297 -16.52 25.34 8.28
C TRP A 297 -15.19 25.86 7.76
N SER A 298 -15.03 26.02 6.44
CA SER A 298 -13.85 26.64 5.86
C SER A 298 -13.68 28.10 6.31
N GLY A 299 -14.77 28.81 6.60
CA GLY A 299 -14.74 30.17 7.13
C GLY A 299 -14.18 30.27 8.54
N HIS A 300 -14.06 29.16 9.27
CA HIS A 300 -13.38 29.09 10.56
C HIS A 300 -11.87 28.82 10.44
N LEU A 301 -11.38 28.50 9.24
CA LEU A 301 -9.96 28.32 9.00
C LEU A 301 -9.32 29.68 8.71
N ASP A 302 -8.59 30.20 9.69
CA ASP A 302 -7.74 31.38 9.51
C ASP A 302 -6.29 31.01 9.82
N PRO A 303 -5.41 30.87 8.81
CA PRO A 303 -4.00 30.52 9.05
C PRO A 303 -3.24 31.58 9.87
N SER A 304 -3.85 32.74 10.13
CA SER A 304 -3.33 33.81 10.98
C SER A 304 -3.89 33.81 12.41
N ASP A 305 -4.82 32.92 12.76
CA ASP A 305 -5.41 32.84 14.10
C ASP A 305 -4.42 32.38 15.19
N GLY A 306 -3.27 31.84 14.78
CA GLY A 306 -2.21 31.36 15.67
C GLY A 306 -2.59 30.09 16.43
N VAL A 307 -3.72 29.47 16.12
CA VAL A 307 -4.21 28.24 16.73
C VAL A 307 -3.54 27.06 16.02
N MET A 308 -2.57 26.46 16.69
CA MET A 308 -1.96 25.20 16.23
C MET A 308 -2.90 24.04 16.57
N TRP A 309 -3.45 23.40 15.54
CA TRP A 309 -4.21 22.17 15.71
C TRP A 309 -3.26 20.99 15.82
N ASP A 310 -3.32 20.27 16.95
CA ASP A 310 -2.67 18.97 17.05
C ASP A 310 -3.49 17.97 16.21
N VAL A 311 -2.95 17.57 15.06
CA VAL A 311 -3.53 16.54 14.17
C VAL A 311 -2.84 15.18 14.33
N GLY A 312 -2.10 15.00 15.43
CA GLY A 312 -1.42 13.75 15.74
C GLY A 312 -2.40 12.62 16.11
N PRO A 313 -1.96 11.35 16.03
CA PRO A 313 -2.78 10.20 16.44
C PRO A 313 -3.25 10.24 17.90
N GLY A 314 -2.59 11.04 18.76
CA GLY A 314 -2.95 11.22 20.17
C GLY A 314 -4.06 12.24 20.43
N SER A 315 -4.30 13.18 19.51
CA SER A 315 -5.32 14.23 19.63
C SER A 315 -6.62 13.89 18.90
N LEU A 316 -6.53 13.17 17.78
CA LEU A 316 -7.68 12.69 17.01
C LEU A 316 -8.07 11.27 17.44
N LYS A 317 -8.45 11.11 18.71
CA LYS A 317 -9.09 9.87 19.16
C LYS A 317 -10.54 9.86 18.68
N TYR A 318 -10.79 9.25 17.53
CA TYR A 318 -12.12 8.74 17.24
C TYR A 318 -12.36 7.53 18.16
N ASP A 319 -13.21 7.68 19.17
CA ASP A 319 -13.55 6.63 20.14
C ASP A 319 -14.60 5.63 19.60
N GLY A 320 -15.01 5.80 18.34
CA GLY A 320 -16.02 4.97 17.70
C GLY A 320 -17.45 5.42 17.99
N GLU A 321 -17.65 6.50 18.75
CA GLU A 321 -18.98 7.04 18.97
C GLU A 321 -19.41 7.91 17.77
N THR A 322 -20.62 7.65 17.26
CA THR A 322 -21.31 8.62 16.41
C THR A 322 -21.67 9.81 17.30
N PRO A 323 -21.34 11.06 16.91
CA PRO A 323 -21.74 12.23 17.67
C PRO A 323 -23.24 12.16 17.97
N PRO A 324 -23.67 12.42 19.22
CA PRO A 324 -25.09 12.53 19.50
C PRO A 324 -25.69 13.57 18.55
N VAL A 325 -26.82 13.24 17.95
CA VAL A 325 -27.61 14.19 17.16
C VAL A 325 -28.16 15.21 18.17
N GLU A 326 -27.38 16.23 18.47
CA GLU A 326 -27.93 17.43 19.07
C GLU A 326 -28.68 18.15 17.96
N ASP A 327 -29.99 18.29 18.12
CA ASP A 327 -30.83 19.14 17.28
C ASP A 327 -30.17 20.52 17.24
N PHE A 328 -29.55 20.86 16.11
CA PHE A 328 -29.05 22.20 15.84
C PHE A 328 -30.26 23.13 15.69
N ALA A 329 -30.67 23.71 16.82
CA ALA A 329 -31.67 24.77 16.90
C ALA A 329 -31.13 26.11 16.40
#